data_AF-A0A9N9E6X9-F1
#
_entry.id   AF-A0A9N9E6X9-F1
#
_cell.length_a   1.000
_cell.length_b   1.000
_cell.length_c   1.000
_cell.angle_alpha   90.00
_cell.angle_beta   90.00
_cell.angle_gamma   90.00
#
_symmetry.space_group_name_H-M   'P 1'
#
loop_
_entity.id
_entity.type
_entity.pdbx_description
1 polymer ?
#
loop_
_entity_poly.entity_id
_entity_poly.type
_entity_poly.pdbx_seq_one_letter_code
_entity_poly.pdbx_strand_id
1 'polypeptide(L)' 'TTGKLWRFVRWTGSLEEPTVHISEEYTCNFKGNMEPEKEVLTYIAQILQAQAKAFDGNYKDSGHPSKRRCLDT' A
#
# COMPACT_ATOMS: atom_id res chain seq x y z
N THR A 1 -2.76 -0.94 -17.45
CA THR A 1 -1.33 -0.67 -17.75
C THR A 1 -0.70 -1.97 -18.21
N THR A 2 0.35 -1.95 -19.04
CA THR A 2 1.06 -3.17 -19.46
C THR A 2 1.98 -3.74 -18.38
N GLY A 3 2.02 -3.13 -17.19
CA GLY A 3 2.98 -3.48 -16.13
C GLY A 3 4.43 -3.19 -16.50
N LYS A 4 4.69 -2.37 -17.53
CA LYS A 4 6.04 -2.03 -18.00
C LYS A 4 6.68 -0.84 -17.29
N LEU A 5 5.88 0.01 -16.65
CA LEU A 5 6.36 1.18 -15.92
C LEU A 5 5.72 1.15 -14.53
N TRP A 6 6.55 1.30 -13.50
CA TRP A 6 6.15 1.25 -12.11
C TRP A 6 6.63 2.50 -11.38
N ARG A 7 5.79 3.00 -10.47
CA ARG A 7 6.19 3.98 -9.47
C ARG A 7 5.69 3.51 -8.12
N PHE A 8 6.50 3.68 -7.10
CA PHE A 8 6.13 3.38 -5.73
C PHE A 8 5.64 4.66 -5.07
N VAL A 9 4.48 4.58 -4.44
CA VAL A 9 3.90 5.69 -3.68
C VAL A 9 4.00 5.33 -2.21
N ARG A 10 4.68 6.18 -1.44
CA ARG A 10 4.81 6.04 0.00
C ARG A 10 4.07 7.19 0.67
N TRP A 11 3.04 6.83 1.45
CA TRP A 11 2.36 7.76 2.34
C TRP A 11 3.06 7.75 3.70
N THR A 12 3.37 8.94 4.20
CA THR A 12 4.06 9.21 5.47
C THR A 12 3.48 10.47 6.11
N GLY A 13 4.00 10.89 7.26
CA GLY A 13 3.50 12.07 7.97
C GLY A 13 2.37 11.74 8.92
N SER A 14 1.73 12.78 9.47
CA SER A 14 0.56 12.64 10.35
C SER A 14 -0.74 12.74 9.56
N LEU A 15 -1.88 12.62 10.26
CA LEU A 15 -3.19 12.77 9.63
C LEU A 15 -3.46 14.22 9.20
N GLU A 16 -2.92 15.16 9.98
CA GLU A 16 -3.05 16.61 9.78
C GLU A 16 -2.08 17.14 8.72
N GLU A 17 -0.92 16.50 8.59
CA GLU A 17 0.10 16.84 7.61
C GLU A 17 0.61 15.57 6.90
N PRO A 18 -0.18 15.01 5.97
CA PRO A 18 0.25 13.85 5.21
C PRO A 18 1.31 14.26 4.19
N THR A 19 2.39 13.48 4.15
CA THR A 19 3.45 13.63 3.15
C THR A 19 3.43 12.44 2.20
N VAL A 20 3.27 12.72 0.91
CA VAL A 20 3.31 11.72 -0.16
C VAL A 20 4.64 11.80 -0.88
N HIS A 21 5.37 10.69 -0.90
CA HIS A 21 6.58 10.53 -1.67
C HIS A 21 6.30 9.60 -2.85
N ILE A 22 6.69 10.02 -4.05
CA ILE A 22 6.58 9.21 -5.26
C ILE A 22 8.00 8.93 -5.72
N SER A 23 8.30 7.66 -5.96
CA SER A 23 9.59 7.28 -6.53
C SER A 23 9.73 7.78 -7.97
N GLU A 24 10.96 7.76 -8.48
CA GLU A 24 11.20 7.78 -9.92
C GLU A 24 10.48 6.61 -10.63
N GLU A 25 10.36 6.72 -11.95
CA GLU A 25 9.75 5.68 -12.77
C GLU A 25 10.72 4.53 -13.02
N TYR A 26 10.31 3.32 -12.64
CA TYR A 26 11.04 2.11 -12.92
C TYR A 26 10.49 1.44 -14.17
N THR A 27 11.35 1.29 -15.17
CA THR A 27 11.03 0.48 -16.35
C THR A 27 11.19 -0.99 -16.02
N CYS A 28 10.08 -1.70 -16.01
CA CYS A 28 10.02 -3.16 -15.97
C CYS A 28 10.44 -3.70 -17.35
N ASN A 29 11.68 -4.18 -17.41
CA ASN A 29 12.26 -4.86 -18.57
C ASN A 29 12.18 -6.39 -18.45
N PHE A 30 11.32 -6.91 -17.57
CA PHE A 30 11.21 -8.34 -17.30
C PHE A 30 10.69 -9.10 -18.53
N LYS A 31 11.28 -10.28 -18.79
CA LYS A 31 10.96 -11.16 -19.93
C LYS A 31 10.45 -12.50 -19.39
N GLY A 32 9.55 -13.16 -20.14
CA GLY A 32 9.03 -14.48 -19.77
C GLY A 32 7.88 -14.43 -18.75
N ASN A 33 7.69 -15.51 -17.97
CA ASN A 33 6.52 -15.67 -17.08
C ASN A 33 6.63 -14.94 -15.73
N MET A 34 7.82 -14.40 -15.41
CA MET A 34 8.04 -13.53 -14.23
C MET A 34 7.67 -14.19 -12.88
N GLU A 35 7.87 -15.50 -12.75
CA GLU A 35 7.54 -16.23 -11.52
C GLU A 35 8.28 -15.70 -10.28
N PRO A 36 9.60 -15.39 -10.33
CA PRO A 36 10.29 -14.80 -9.19
C PRO A 36 9.73 -13.43 -8.77
N GLU A 37 9.39 -12.57 -9.72
CA GLU A 37 8.84 -11.25 -9.44
C GLU A 37 7.43 -11.33 -8.86
N LYS A 38 6.60 -12.26 -9.36
CA LYS A 38 5.29 -12.57 -8.77
C LYS A 38 5.43 -13.06 -7.33
N GLU A 39 6.46 -13.84 -7.04
CA GLU A 39 6.76 -14.30 -5.69
C GLU A 39 7.09 -13.13 -4.76
N VAL A 40 7.98 -12.22 -5.20
CA VAL A 40 8.31 -10.99 -4.46
C VAL A 40 7.07 -10.12 -4.21
N LEU A 41 6.24 -9.90 -5.23
CA LEU A 41 4.99 -9.15 -5.08
C LEU A 41 4.02 -9.83 -4.11
N THR A 42 4.00 -11.17 -4.08
CA THR A 42 3.19 -11.93 -3.14
C THR A 42 3.66 -11.71 -1.71
N TYR A 43 4.97 -11.73 -1.44
CA TYR A 43 5.51 -11.44 -0.11
C TYR A 43 5.19 -10.00 0.34
N ILE A 44 5.34 -9.01 -0.55
CA ILE A 44 4.97 -7.62 -0.26
C ILE A 44 3.49 -7.52 0.12
N ALA A 45 2.61 -8.12 -0.68
CA ALA A 45 1.17 -8.11 -0.43
C ALA A 45 0.80 -8.77 0.91
N GLN A 46 1.46 -9.89 1.26
CA GLN A 46 1.26 -10.57 2.53
C GLN A 46 1.72 -9.71 3.73
N ILE A 47 2.88 -9.06 3.64
CA ILE A 47 3.38 -8.16 4.68
C ILE A 47 2.41 -7.00 4.90
N LEU A 48 1.96 -6.36 3.82
CA LEU A 48 0.99 -5.25 3.90
C LEU A 48 -0.35 -5.73 4.47
N GLN A 49 -0.83 -6.91 4.09
CA GLN A 49 -2.06 -7.47 4.63
C GLN A 49 -1.92 -7.76 6.14
N ALA A 50 -0.78 -8.29 6.59
CA ALA A 50 -0.52 -8.54 8.00
C ALA A 50 -0.51 -7.24 8.80
N GLN A 51 0.12 -6.18 8.28
CA GLN A 51 0.14 -4.86 8.88
C GLN A 51 -1.27 -4.26 8.99
N ALA A 52 -2.07 -4.34 7.94
CA ALA A 52 -3.45 -3.86 7.94
C ALA A 52 -4.32 -4.59 8.97
N LYS A 53 -4.21 -5.92 9.03
CA LYS A 53 -4.94 -6.75 10.02
C LYS A 53 -4.53 -6.43 11.46
N ALA A 54 -3.24 -6.24 11.73
CA ALA A 54 -2.74 -5.85 13.04
C ALA A 54 -3.29 -4.47 13.47
N PHE A 55 -3.39 -3.54 12.52
CA PHE A 55 -3.97 -2.23 12.75
C PHE A 55 -5.47 -2.29 13.05
N ASP A 56 -6.24 -3.11 12.32
CA ASP A 56 -7.68 -3.33 12.57
C ASP A 56 -7.93 -4.05 13.91
N GLY A 57 -7.03 -4.95 14.32
CA GLY A 57 -7.11 -5.64 15.62
C GLY A 57 -6.94 -4.73 16.82
N ASN A 58 -6.16 -3.66 16.70
CA ASN A 58 -5.93 -2.68 17.76
C ASN A 58 -7.12 -1.73 18.00
N TYR A 59 -8.07 -1.69 17.05
CA TYR A 59 -9.31 -0.91 17.15
C TYR A 59 -10.43 -1.63 17.93
N LYS A 60 -10.24 -2.90 18.30
CA LYS A 60 -11.26 -3.68 19.04
C LYS A 60 -11.20 -3.50 20.55
N ASP A 61 -10.16 -2.88 21.09
CA ASP A 61 -9.97 -2.67 22.55
C ASP A 61 -10.00 -1.21 22.99
N SER A 62 -10.22 -0.25 22.08
CA SER A 62 -10.53 1.13 22.46
C SER A 62 -11.84 1.56 21.83
N GLY A 63 -12.88 1.59 22.66
CA GLY A 63 -14.25 1.94 22.27
C GLY A 63 -14.37 3.37 21.73
N HIS A 64 -14.11 3.55 20.45
CA HIS A 64 -14.53 4.76 19.73
C HIS A 64 -15.01 4.44 18.31
N PRO A 65 -16.26 4.83 17.95
CA PRO A 65 -16.79 4.56 16.62
C PRO A 65 -16.17 5.56 15.64
N SER A 66 -15.19 5.11 14.87
CA SER A 66 -14.67 5.86 13.72
C SER A 66 -15.74 5.92 12.64
N LYS A 67 -16.52 7.01 12.65
CA LYS A 67 -17.45 7.35 11.56
C LYS A 67 -16.62 7.82 10.37
N ARG A 68 -16.30 6.90 9.46
CA ARG A 68 -15.91 7.28 8.08
C ARG A 68 -17.15 7.83 7.37
N ARG A 69 -17.35 9.15 7.40
CA ARG A 69 -18.12 9.83 6.36
C ARG A 69 -17.12 10.44 5.39
N CYS A 70 -16.98 9.82 4.22
CA CYS A 70 -16.52 10.53 3.05
C CYS A 70 -17.57 11.61 2.76
N LEU A 71 -17.19 12.88 2.90
CA LEU A 71 -17.92 13.97 2.27
C LEU A 71 -17.22 14.24 0.94
N ASP A 72 -17.95 13.97 -0.14
CA ASP A 72 -17.61 14.47 -1.46
C ASP A 72 -17.78 15.99 -1.47
N THR A 73 -16.73 16.68 -1.88
CA THR A 73 -16.82 18.02 -2.48
C THR A 73 -15.84 18.10 -3.63
#